data_AF-A0A0M3KJR7-F1
#
_entry.id   AF-A0A0M3KJR7-F1
#
_cell.length_a   1.000
_cell.length_b   1.000
_cell.length_c   1.000
_cell.angle_alpha   90.00
_cell.angle_beta   90.00
_cell.angle_gamma   90.00
#
_symmetry.space_group_name_H-M   'P 1'
#
loop_
_entity.id
_entity.type
_entity.pdbx_description
1 polymer ?
#
loop_
_entity_poly.entity_id
_entity_poly.type
_entity_poly.pdbx_seq_one_letter_code
_entity_poly.pdbx_strand_id
1 'polypeptide(L)'
;LWKWQGTSHFYIYYQSVSRAVLHVLQAYEKQGIVTLIQWRTLPKSDEIDPNRSIYRIGHSLSHNDCLHRSNARFVALVDIDELIIPK
;
A
#
# COMPACT_ATOMS: atom_id res chain seq x y z
N LEU A 1 2.12 15.71 6.01
CA LEU A 1 2.93 15.49 7.22
C LEU A 1 4.19 14.67 6.96
N TRP A 2 4.08 13.40 6.54
CA TRP A 2 5.25 12.50 6.41
C TRP A 2 6.34 12.95 5.42
N LYS A 3 5.98 13.65 4.32
CA LYS A 3 6.98 14.29 3.44
C LYS A 3 7.83 15.31 4.18
N TRP A 4 7.24 16.09 5.09
CA TRP A 4 7.95 17.09 5.89
C TRP A 4 8.85 16.43 6.95
N GLN A 5 8.47 15.24 7.43
CA GLN A 5 9.30 14.40 8.31
C GLN A 5 10.43 13.64 7.56
N GLY A 6 10.67 13.96 6.29
CA GLY A 6 11.78 13.41 5.52
C GLY A 6 11.45 12.14 4.71
N THR A 7 10.18 11.77 4.58
CA THR A 7 9.81 10.64 3.72
C THR A 7 10.10 10.96 2.25
N SER A 8 10.92 10.13 1.61
CA SER A 8 11.31 10.30 0.21
C SER A 8 10.20 9.84 -0.75
N HIS A 9 9.61 8.67 -0.50
CA HIS A 9 8.65 8.01 -1.39
C HIS A 9 7.58 7.22 -0.63
N PHE A 10 6.42 7.01 -1.24
CA PHE A 10 5.35 6.18 -0.67
C PHE A 10 4.96 5.02 -1.59
N TYR A 11 4.76 3.84 -1.01
CA TYR A 11 4.09 2.72 -1.66
C TYR A 11 2.68 2.61 -1.09
N ILE A 12 1.66 2.68 -1.93
CA ILE A 12 0.26 2.57 -1.51
C ILE A 12 -0.35 1.33 -2.16
N TYR A 13 -0.65 0.35 -1.31
CA TYR A 13 -1.34 -0.87 -1.69
C TYR A 13 -2.85 -0.66 -1.60
N TYR A 14 -3.58 -1.01 -2.64
CA TYR A 14 -5.03 -0.89 -2.64
C TYR A 14 -5.71 -2.06 -3.34
N GLN A 15 -6.75 -2.61 -2.72
CA GLN A 15 -7.62 -3.61 -3.36
C GLN A 15 -8.83 -2.92 -4.00
N SER A 16 -9.49 -2.03 -3.26
CA SER A 16 -10.60 -1.21 -3.72
C SER A 16 -10.50 0.19 -3.10
N VAL A 17 -10.82 1.21 -3.89
CA VAL A 17 -10.85 2.62 -3.47
C VAL A 17 -11.94 3.33 -4.25
N SER A 18 -12.49 4.41 -3.68
CA SER A 18 -13.43 5.25 -4.42
C SER A 18 -12.73 5.94 -5.60
N ARG A 19 -13.48 6.30 -6.63
CA ARG A 19 -12.94 7.00 -7.81
C ARG A 19 -12.26 8.32 -7.45
N ALA A 20 -12.85 9.06 -6.51
CA ALA A 20 -12.30 10.33 -6.04
C ALA A 20 -10.94 10.12 -5.36
N VAL A 21 -10.82 9.13 -4.47
CA VAL A 21 -9.54 8.80 -3.82
C VAL A 21 -8.52 8.33 -4.84
N LEU A 22 -8.91 7.45 -5.77
CA LEU A 22 -8.00 6.98 -6.82
C LEU A 22 -7.44 8.13 -7.67
N HIS A 23 -8.26 9.11 -8.05
CA HIS A 23 -7.79 10.27 -8.80
C HIS A 23 -6.74 11.09 -8.02
N VAL A 24 -6.93 11.29 -6.71
CA VAL A 24 -5.95 11.97 -5.85
C VAL A 24 -4.64 11.18 -5.80
N LEU A 25 -4.73 9.88 -5.56
CA LEU A 25 -3.59 8.97 -5.53
C LEU A 25 -2.81 8.99 -6.86
N GLN A 26 -3.50 8.92 -7.98
CA GLN A 26 -2.91 8.98 -9.32
C GLN A 26 -2.25 10.34 -9.61
N ALA A 27 -2.78 11.44 -9.06
CA ALA A 27 -2.13 12.74 -9.20
C ALA A 27 -0.76 12.77 -8.51
N TYR A 28 -0.63 12.11 -7.34
CA TYR A 28 0.66 11.98 -6.65
C TYR A 28 1.59 10.95 -7.30
N GLU A 29 1.03 9.89 -7.89
CA GLU A 29 1.81 8.93 -8.69
C GLU A 29 2.45 9.59 -9.90
N LYS A 30 1.70 10.44 -10.63
CA LYS A 30 2.24 11.23 -11.76
C LYS A 30 3.36 12.19 -11.36
N GLN A 31 3.38 12.63 -10.10
CA GLN A 31 4.44 13.47 -9.55
C GLN A 31 5.66 12.67 -9.08
N GLY A 32 5.63 11.33 -9.17
CA GLY A 32 6.68 10.45 -8.68
C GLY A 32 6.77 10.38 -7.15
N ILE A 33 5.74 10.83 -6.43
CA ILE A 33 5.72 10.84 -4.95
C ILE A 33 5.19 9.51 -4.41
N VAL A 34 4.32 8.85 -5.16
CA VAL A 34 3.64 7.61 -4.79
C VAL A 34 3.87 6.57 -5.87
N THR A 35 4.01 5.31 -5.49
CA THR A 35 3.80 4.15 -6.37
C THR A 35 2.52 3.45 -5.94
N LEU A 36 1.54 3.37 -6.83
CA LEU A 36 0.30 2.66 -6.56
C LEU A 36 0.44 1.19 -6.93
N ILE A 37 0.08 0.32 -5.99
CA ILE A 37 0.15 -1.13 -6.16
C ILE A 37 -1.27 -1.67 -6.00
N GLN A 38 -1.86 -2.08 -7.12
CA GLN A 38 -3.17 -2.72 -7.11
C GLN A 38 -3.02 -4.14 -6.54
N TRP A 39 -3.49 -4.34 -5.31
CA TRP A 39 -3.50 -5.63 -4.63
C TRP A 39 -4.71 -6.45 -5.09
N ARG A 40 -4.50 -7.28 -6.12
CA ARG A 40 -5.56 -8.03 -6.77
C ARG A 40 -5.98 -9.25 -5.95
N THR A 41 -7.23 -9.67 -6.13
CA THR A 41 -7.70 -10.96 -5.63
C THR A 41 -6.95 -12.09 -6.30
N LEU A 42 -6.70 -13.16 -5.55
CA LEU A 42 -6.08 -14.36 -6.06
C LEU A 42 -7.04 -15.12 -7.00
N PRO A 43 -6.50 -15.87 -7.98
CA PRO A 43 -7.31 -16.79 -8.77
C PRO A 43 -8.09 -17.74 -7.87
N LYS A 44 -9.37 -17.93 -8.18
CA LYS A 44 -10.26 -18.89 -7.49
C LYS A 44 -10.73 -19.96 -8.47
N SER A 45 -11.01 -21.14 -7.96
CA SER A 45 -11.76 -22.19 -8.67
C SER A 45 -13.19 -22.26 -8.14
N ASP A 46 -14.02 -23.10 -8.76
CA ASP A 46 -15.37 -23.37 -8.26
C ASP A 46 -15.37 -24.10 -6.91
N GLU A 47 -14.29 -24.83 -6.61
CA GLU A 47 -14.12 -25.61 -5.38
C GLU A 47 -13.46 -24.82 -4.25
N ILE A 48 -12.52 -23.93 -4.59
CA ILE A 48 -11.68 -23.21 -3.61
C ILE A 48 -11.60 -21.74 -3.97
N ASP A 49 -12.06 -20.89 -3.04
CA ASP A 49 -11.87 -19.46 -3.09
C ASP A 49 -10.87 -18.99 -2.01
N PRO A 50 -9.59 -18.82 -2.35
CA PRO A 50 -8.58 -18.40 -1.38
C PRO A 50 -8.82 -16.98 -0.84
N ASN A 51 -9.62 -16.17 -1.54
CA ASN A 51 -9.91 -14.79 -1.13
C ASN A 51 -10.76 -14.71 0.14
N ARG A 52 -11.41 -15.82 0.55
CA ARG A 52 -12.13 -15.90 1.83
C ARG A 52 -11.22 -15.80 3.05
N SER A 53 -9.95 -16.18 2.90
CA SER A 53 -8.96 -16.16 3.99
C SER A 53 -7.86 -15.12 3.76
N ILE A 54 -7.84 -14.46 2.60
CA ILE A 54 -6.75 -13.57 2.20
C ILE A 54 -6.76 -12.23 2.93
N TYR A 55 -7.89 -11.80 3.51
CA TYR A 55 -7.99 -10.47 4.12
C TYR A 55 -6.88 -10.23 5.15
N ARG A 56 -6.69 -11.16 6.09
CA ARG A 56 -5.70 -11.02 7.16
C ARG A 56 -4.27 -11.23 6.67
N ILE A 57 -4.06 -12.23 5.81
CA ILE A 57 -2.73 -12.59 5.29
C ILE A 57 -2.25 -11.55 4.27
N GLY A 58 -3.16 -10.87 3.58
CA GLY A 58 -2.89 -9.88 2.55
C GLY A 58 -2.12 -8.67 3.08
N HIS A 59 -2.40 -8.22 4.30
CA HIS A 59 -1.64 -7.13 4.94
C HIS A 59 -0.19 -7.55 5.21
N SER A 60 0.04 -8.75 5.74
CA SER A 60 1.41 -9.25 5.96
C SER A 60 2.15 -9.47 4.64
N LEU A 61 1.46 -9.94 3.60
CA LEU A 61 2.05 -10.10 2.27
C LEU A 61 2.41 -8.76 1.63
N SER A 62 1.57 -7.73 1.74
CA SER A 62 1.87 -6.40 1.21
C SER A 62 3.03 -5.74 1.94
N HIS A 63 3.16 -5.96 3.25
CA HIS A 63 4.34 -5.53 4.02
C HIS A 63 5.63 -6.17 3.52
N ASN A 64 5.62 -7.49 3.30
CA ASN A 64 6.78 -8.21 2.77
C ASN A 64 7.12 -7.75 1.34
N ASP A 65 6.13 -7.62 0.46
CA ASP A 65 6.31 -7.11 -0.89
C ASP A 65 6.89 -5.68 -0.89
N CYS A 66 6.42 -4.81 0.00
CA CYS A 66 6.94 -3.45 0.17
C CYS A 66 8.42 -3.45 0.57
N LEU A 67 8.78 -4.27 1.57
CA LEU A 67 10.15 -4.39 2.02
C LEU A 67 11.07 -4.90 0.90
N HIS A 68 10.60 -5.84 0.08
CA HIS A 68 11.36 -6.36 -1.06
C HIS A 68 11.47 -5.40 -2.24
N ARG A 69 10.45 -4.56 -2.49
CA ARG A 69 10.49 -3.55 -3.57
C ARG A 69 11.31 -2.32 -3.21
N SER A 70 11.34 -1.97 -1.93
CA SER A 70 12.02 -0.77 -1.47
C SER A 70 13.53 -0.92 -1.52
N ASN A 71 14.20 0.08 -2.09
CA ASN A 71 15.66 0.25 -1.99
C ASN A 71 16.06 1.24 -0.88
N ALA A 72 15.10 1.69 -0.06
CA ALA A 72 15.38 2.65 1.01
C ALA A 72 16.11 1.96 2.17
N ARG A 73 17.01 2.70 2.82
CA ARG A 73 17.72 2.22 4.02
C ARG A 73 16.77 1.92 5.18
N PHE A 74 15.69 2.69 5.29
CA PHE A 74 14.67 2.54 6.31
C PHE A 74 13.30 2.63 5.65
N VAL A 75 12.38 1.78 6.09
CA VAL A 75 10.99 1.75 5.65
C VAL A 75 10.10 1.72 6.89
N ALA A 76 9.05 2.54 6.89
CA ALA A 76 7.98 2.46 7.88
C ALA A 76 6.75 1.82 7.22
N LEU A 77 6.15 0.88 7.93
CA LEU A 77 4.85 0.31 7.60
C LEU A 77 3.84 0.98 8.51
N VAL A 78 2.86 1.67 7.94
CA VAL A 78 1.94 2.55 8.67
C VAL A 78 0.57 2.44 8.03
N ASP A 79 -0.47 2.29 8.84
CA ASP A 79 -1.85 2.36 8.35
C ASP A 79 -2.22 3.81 8.01
N ILE A 80 -3.13 4.01 7.06
CA ILE A 80 -3.41 5.36 6.50
C ILE A 80 -4.04 6.33 7.51
N ASP A 81 -4.65 5.80 8.57
CA ASP A 81 -5.27 6.53 9.68
C ASP A 81 -4.35 6.71 10.89
N GLU A 82 -3.10 6.25 10.82
CA GLU A 82 -2.10 6.42 11.87
C GLU A 82 -1.16 7.62 11.61
N LEU A 83 -0.57 8.14 12.70
CA LEU A 83 0.41 9.22 12.63
C LEU A 83 1.69 8.85 13.41
N ILE A 84 2.84 9.04 12.77
CA ILE A 84 4.14 8.99 13.44
C ILE A 84 4.42 10.38 14.03
N ILE A 85 4.39 10.48 15.36
CA ILE A 85 4.63 11.72 16.11
C ILE A 85 6.03 11.66 16.74
N PRO A 86 6.95 12.59 16.39
CA PRO A 86 8.23 12.70 17.07
C PRO A 86 8.02 13.15 18.53
N LYS A 87 8.88 12.65 19.42
CA LYS A 87 8.93 13.12 20.82
C LYS A 87 9.54 14.51 20.92
#